data_AF-A0A7W1IQ06-F1
#
_entry.id   AF-A0A7W1IQ06-F1
#
_cell.length_a   1.000
_cell.length_b   1.000
_cell.length_c   1.000
_cell.angle_alpha   90.00
_cell.angle_beta   90.00
_cell.angle_gamma   90.00
#
_symmetry.space_group_name_H-M   'P 1'
#
loop_
_entity.id
_entity.type
_entity.pdbx_description
1 polymer ?
#
loop_
_entity_poly.entity_id
_entity_poly.type
_entity_poly.pdbx_seq_one_letter_code
_entity_poly.pdbx_strand_id
1 'polypeptide(L)'
;MDTYRRPTARDGAILILVAGITGLLTSLAVAFIMRMRMDAEEVTEAMRESQARIMLLAACNYVQEASRLGYDDNPATTTHQEAYGWLDVVDGSIGPKWRDGTGASGLCYSTALVEDSDGNGSADRPAWPAQGSVVRCPMHVLERPPYAISPTTRYNPISTDSTSADFGLPYLRYPDPRPAVDNGWSNWTNLSDAVNVNPTVIPAGSSTTRWEQYSRGDIRPRPSSTNLSWFRIFREEGADNAASFVVTCGAGATQGFRDWNEVVGAGAQARFYSDQTAFEDALSAETRLWYRIEWSAAVMSSDFHLTDHELVWANPVRETNAQWPLNATDAYIKATDNSSRHDMRSTLHAKNLAGTIRWVQRLPGPPTPPSPEVGKW
;
A
#
# COMPACT_ATOMS: atom_id res chain seq x y z
N MET A 1 82.20 -5.28 -11.36
CA MET A 1 82.68 -5.85 -10.09
C MET A 1 81.69 -5.44 -9.02
N ASP A 2 80.65 -6.26 -8.81
CA ASP A 2 79.67 -6.03 -7.75
C ASP A 2 80.21 -6.54 -6.42
N THR A 3 80.32 -5.63 -5.46
CA THR A 3 80.70 -5.92 -4.08
C THR A 3 79.53 -6.59 -3.37
N TYR A 4 79.55 -7.93 -3.32
CA TYR A 4 78.58 -8.73 -2.57
C TYR A 4 78.70 -8.45 -1.07
N ARG A 5 77.82 -7.61 -0.54
CA ARG A 5 77.78 -7.25 0.89
C ARG A 5 77.21 -8.44 1.65
N ARG A 6 77.99 -9.06 2.54
CA ARG A 6 77.49 -10.14 3.41
C ARG A 6 76.45 -9.55 4.39
N PRO A 7 75.24 -10.13 4.48
CA PRO A 7 74.23 -9.66 5.42
C PRO A 7 74.77 -9.75 6.85
N THR A 8 74.62 -8.67 7.61
CA THR A 8 75.00 -8.64 9.02
C THR A 8 73.84 -9.15 9.87
N ALA A 9 74.12 -9.72 11.05
CA ALA A 9 73.08 -10.24 11.95
C ALA A 9 71.98 -9.21 12.31
N ARG A 10 72.30 -7.91 12.21
CA ARG A 10 71.36 -6.80 12.42
C ARG A 10 70.31 -6.71 11.31
N ASP A 11 70.70 -6.99 10.06
CA ASP A 11 69.80 -6.93 8.90
C ASP A 11 68.70 -8.01 9.02
N GLY A 12 69.07 -9.20 9.52
CA GLY A 12 68.12 -10.27 9.81
C GLY A 12 67.13 -9.91 10.93
N ALA A 13 67.59 -9.28 12.01
CA ALA A 13 66.73 -8.85 13.12
C ALA A 13 65.71 -7.78 12.69
N ILE A 14 66.12 -6.81 11.85
CA ILE A 14 65.23 -5.78 11.32
C ILE A 14 64.14 -6.41 10.45
N LEU A 15 64.48 -7.36 9.57
CA LEU A 15 63.50 -8.06 8.74
C LEU A 15 62.46 -8.81 9.57
N ILE A 16 62.88 -9.51 10.63
CA ILE A 16 61.96 -10.21 11.54
C ILE A 16 61.02 -9.23 12.24
N LEU A 17 61.53 -8.09 12.72
CA LEU A 17 60.71 -7.06 13.37
C LEU A 17 59.71 -6.44 12.40
N VAL A 18 60.13 -6.09 11.18
CA VAL A 18 59.24 -5.53 10.16
C VAL A 18 58.19 -6.55 9.73
N ALA A 19 58.57 -7.81 9.51
CA ALA A 19 57.63 -8.88 9.19
C ALA A 19 56.63 -9.12 10.34
N GLY A 20 57.08 -9.06 11.59
CA GLY A 20 56.22 -9.18 12.77
C GLY A 20 55.24 -8.02 12.91
N ILE A 21 55.71 -6.78 12.79
CA ILE A 21 54.86 -5.57 12.87
C ILE A 21 53.86 -5.53 11.72
N THR A 22 54.29 -5.84 10.50
CA THR A 22 53.39 -5.91 9.34
C THR A 22 52.36 -7.03 9.51
N GLY A 23 52.75 -8.21 9.96
CA GLY A 23 51.83 -9.30 10.29
C GLY A 23 50.79 -8.90 11.35
N LEU A 24 51.21 -8.22 12.42
CA LEU A 24 50.32 -7.70 13.45
C LEU A 24 49.35 -6.65 12.89
N LEU A 25 49.84 -5.67 12.12
CA LEU A 25 49.00 -4.65 11.49
C LEU A 25 48.01 -5.26 10.50
N THR A 26 48.44 -6.23 9.69
CA THR A 26 47.54 -6.96 8.78
C THR A 26 46.48 -7.73 9.56
N SER A 27 46.83 -8.41 10.65
CA SER A 27 45.86 -9.12 11.48
C SER A 27 44.82 -8.19 12.11
N LEU A 28 45.24 -7.01 12.57
CA LEU A 28 44.35 -5.99 13.14
C LEU A 28 43.45 -5.38 12.07
N ALA A 29 43.98 -5.11 10.87
CA ALA A 29 43.19 -4.63 9.74
C ALA A 29 42.12 -5.65 9.29
N VAL A 30 42.47 -6.94 9.22
CA VAL A 30 41.53 -8.02 8.89
C VAL A 30 40.44 -8.14 9.95
N ALA A 31 40.81 -8.13 11.24
CA ALA A 31 39.83 -8.19 12.33
C ALA A 31 38.87 -6.99 12.30
N PHE A 32 39.38 -5.80 12.02
CA PHE A 32 38.56 -4.59 11.87
C PHE A 32 37.58 -4.69 10.70
N ILE A 33 38.05 -5.14 9.52
CA ILE A 33 37.18 -5.33 8.34
C ILE A 33 36.12 -6.40 8.60
N MET A 34 36.48 -7.52 9.22
CA MET A 34 35.54 -8.58 9.58
C MET A 34 34.45 -8.07 10.54
N ARG A 35 34.83 -7.27 11.55
CA ARG A 35 33.88 -6.67 12.48
C ARG A 35 32.96 -5.67 11.78
N MET A 36 33.51 -4.77 10.96
CA MET A 36 32.68 -3.82 10.20
C MET A 36 31.68 -4.52 9.28
N ARG A 37 32.07 -5.65 8.68
CA ARG A 37 31.18 -6.45 7.85
C ARG A 37 30.06 -7.09 8.67
N MET A 38 30.40 -7.65 9.84
CA MET A 38 29.42 -8.24 10.76
C MET A 38 28.42 -7.18 11.26
N ASP A 39 28.91 -6.01 11.67
CA ASP A 39 28.06 -4.90 12.12
C ASP A 39 27.15 -4.42 10.97
N ALA A 40 27.65 -4.38 9.74
CA ALA A 40 26.85 -4.03 8.56
C ALA A 40 25.78 -5.08 8.25
N GLU A 41 26.11 -6.37 8.36
CA GLU A 41 25.16 -7.47 8.17
C GLU A 41 24.03 -7.40 9.24
N GLU A 42 24.37 -7.19 10.50
CA GLU A 42 23.40 -7.03 11.61
C GLU A 42 22.46 -5.83 11.38
N VAL A 43 23.00 -4.67 10.98
CA VAL A 43 22.19 -3.48 10.68
C VAL A 43 21.26 -3.73 9.50
N THR A 44 21.73 -4.42 8.46
CA THR A 44 20.88 -4.75 7.30
C THR A 44 19.74 -5.70 7.68
N GLU A 45 19.99 -6.67 8.56
CA GLU A 45 18.96 -7.57 9.07
C GLU A 45 17.91 -6.83 9.89
N ALA A 46 18.34 -5.99 10.84
CA ALA A 46 17.43 -5.17 11.66
C ALA A 46 16.58 -4.21 10.80
N MET A 47 17.17 -3.64 9.75
CA MET A 47 16.44 -2.79 8.81
C MET A 47 15.39 -3.57 8.01
N ARG A 48 15.74 -4.77 7.50
CA ARG A 48 14.79 -5.66 6.78
C ARG A 48 13.65 -6.11 7.68
N GLU A 49 13.95 -6.46 8.93
CA GLU A 49 12.90 -6.81 9.90
C GLU A 49 11.98 -5.62 10.18
N SER A 50 12.54 -4.42 10.38
CA SER A 50 11.75 -3.20 10.59
C SER A 50 10.86 -2.88 9.39
N GLN A 51 11.39 -3.02 8.16
CA GLN A 51 10.61 -2.87 6.93
C GLN A 51 9.47 -3.89 6.86
N ALA A 52 9.73 -5.17 7.12
CA ALA A 52 8.71 -6.21 7.15
C ALA A 52 7.62 -5.94 8.21
N ARG A 53 7.98 -5.40 9.38
CA ARG A 53 7.00 -5.00 10.41
C ARG A 53 6.13 -3.82 9.97
N ILE A 54 6.69 -2.83 9.27
CA ILE A 54 5.90 -1.72 8.70
C ILE A 54 4.92 -2.25 7.64
N MET A 55 5.32 -3.28 6.88
CA MET A 55 4.44 -3.91 5.88
C MET A 55 3.21 -4.58 6.50
N LEU A 56 3.26 -5.00 7.77
CA LEU A 56 2.08 -5.51 8.46
C LEU A 56 1.02 -4.42 8.62
N LEU A 57 1.41 -3.19 8.96
CA LEU A 57 0.48 -2.07 9.04
C LEU A 57 -0.16 -1.78 7.68
N ALA A 58 0.65 -1.81 6.61
CA ALA A 58 0.15 -1.65 5.24
C ALA A 58 -0.85 -2.77 4.87
N ALA A 59 -0.57 -4.02 5.25
CA ALA A 59 -1.47 -5.14 5.01
C ALA A 59 -2.77 -5.01 5.82
N CYS A 60 -2.71 -4.62 7.09
CA CYS A 60 -3.90 -4.37 7.90
C CYS A 60 -4.77 -3.26 7.31
N ASN A 61 -4.17 -2.15 6.88
CA ASN A 61 -4.88 -1.07 6.21
C ASN A 61 -5.50 -1.54 4.89
N TYR A 62 -4.76 -2.36 4.11
CA TYR A 62 -5.29 -2.95 2.90
C TYR A 62 -6.52 -3.83 3.18
N VAL A 63 -6.48 -4.70 4.19
CA VAL A 63 -7.63 -5.52 4.59
C VAL A 63 -8.80 -4.65 5.03
N GLN A 64 -8.56 -3.59 5.81
CA GLN A 64 -9.62 -2.67 6.24
C GLN A 64 -10.26 -1.94 5.06
N GLU A 65 -9.46 -1.38 4.14
CA GLU A 65 -9.98 -0.64 2.97
C GLU A 65 -10.64 -1.57 1.95
N ALA A 66 -10.06 -2.75 1.70
CA ALA A 66 -10.62 -3.76 0.79
C ALA A 66 -11.91 -4.40 1.33
N SER A 67 -12.22 -4.23 2.63
CA SER A 67 -13.53 -4.58 3.20
C SER A 67 -14.63 -3.60 2.75
N ARG A 68 -14.25 -2.36 2.44
CA ARG A 68 -15.17 -1.24 2.19
C ARG A 68 -15.47 -1.03 0.72
N LEU A 69 -14.41 -1.07 -0.09
CA LEU A 69 -14.52 -0.86 -1.53
C LEU A 69 -15.41 -1.97 -2.08
N GLY A 70 -16.66 -1.64 -2.45
CA GLY A 70 -17.43 -2.57 -3.25
C GLY A 70 -16.66 -2.81 -4.53
N TYR A 71 -16.61 -4.07 -4.92
CA TYR A 71 -15.80 -4.51 -6.05
C TYR A 71 -16.60 -4.21 -7.29
N ASP A 72 -16.57 -2.95 -7.72
CA ASP A 72 -17.35 -2.44 -8.84
C ASP A 72 -17.44 -3.45 -9.98
N ASP A 73 -18.63 -3.96 -10.25
CA ASP A 73 -18.90 -4.93 -11.30
C ASP A 73 -18.74 -4.25 -12.66
N ASN A 74 -18.87 -2.92 -12.68
CA ASN A 74 -18.67 -2.12 -13.85
C ASN A 74 -18.00 -0.77 -13.51
N PRO A 75 -16.67 -0.65 -13.67
CA PRO A 75 -15.93 0.59 -13.44
C PRO A 75 -16.36 1.75 -14.35
N ALA A 76 -17.21 1.51 -15.34
CA ALA A 76 -17.81 2.54 -16.18
C ALA A 76 -19.07 3.18 -15.57
N THR A 77 -19.61 2.65 -14.47
CA THR A 77 -20.75 3.27 -13.79
C THR A 77 -20.29 4.41 -12.88
N THR A 78 -21.11 5.46 -12.78
CA THR A 78 -20.80 6.64 -11.96
C THR A 78 -21.09 6.43 -10.48
N THR A 79 -21.68 5.29 -10.11
CA THR A 79 -22.09 4.95 -8.75
C THR A 79 -21.42 3.66 -8.32
N HIS A 80 -20.31 3.78 -7.60
CA HIS A 80 -19.69 2.65 -6.93
C HIS A 80 -20.54 2.25 -5.73
N GLN A 81 -20.90 0.97 -5.62
CA GLN A 81 -21.58 0.48 -4.43
C GLN A 81 -20.54 0.20 -3.32
N GLU A 82 -20.91 0.43 -2.07
CA GLU A 82 -20.09 0.05 -0.92
C GLU A 82 -20.37 -1.42 -0.55
N ALA A 83 -19.34 -2.18 -0.17
CA ALA A 83 -19.50 -3.55 0.33
C ALA A 83 -19.74 -3.57 1.85
N TYR A 84 -20.39 -4.64 2.34
CA TYR A 84 -20.63 -4.87 3.77
C TYR A 84 -19.47 -5.57 4.50
N GLY A 85 -18.23 -5.29 4.14
CA GLY A 85 -17.06 -5.87 4.80
C GLY A 85 -16.77 -7.32 4.41
N TRP A 86 -15.92 -7.98 5.20
CA TRP A 86 -15.53 -9.38 4.99
C TRP A 86 -16.57 -10.39 5.48
N LEU A 87 -17.44 -9.95 6.39
CA LEU A 87 -18.59 -10.66 6.94
C LEU A 87 -19.77 -9.68 6.94
N ASP A 88 -20.88 -10.08 6.35
CA ASP A 88 -22.10 -9.27 6.34
C ASP A 88 -22.70 -9.22 7.75
N VAL A 89 -22.81 -8.03 8.32
CA VAL A 89 -23.34 -7.81 9.67
C VAL A 89 -24.83 -8.11 9.79
N VAL A 90 -25.56 -8.16 8.69
CA VAL A 90 -27.01 -8.36 8.69
C VAL A 90 -27.36 -9.84 8.86
N ASP A 91 -26.64 -10.72 8.17
CA ASP A 91 -26.95 -12.16 8.12
C ASP A 91 -25.77 -13.07 8.55
N GLY A 92 -24.60 -12.51 8.85
CA GLY A 92 -23.40 -13.23 9.28
C GLY A 92 -22.71 -14.02 8.17
N SER A 93 -23.14 -13.86 6.92
CA SER A 93 -22.58 -14.61 5.79
C SER A 93 -21.26 -14.03 5.28
N ILE A 94 -20.58 -14.82 4.44
CA ILE A 94 -19.28 -14.48 3.86
C ILE A 94 -19.45 -13.31 2.88
N GLY A 95 -18.71 -12.23 3.13
CA GLY A 95 -18.57 -11.10 2.21
C GLY A 95 -17.31 -11.17 1.34
N PRO A 96 -16.97 -10.11 0.60
CA PRO A 96 -17.79 -8.91 0.39
C PRO A 96 -19.04 -9.16 -0.48
N LYS A 97 -20.16 -8.54 -0.10
CA LYS A 97 -21.47 -8.62 -0.77
C LYS A 97 -21.89 -7.27 -1.33
N TRP A 98 -22.70 -7.31 -2.38
CA TRP A 98 -23.37 -6.15 -2.95
C TRP A 98 -24.47 -5.59 -2.05
N ARG A 99 -24.72 -4.28 -2.18
CA ARG A 99 -25.78 -3.58 -1.44
C ARG A 99 -27.17 -3.89 -1.97
N ASP A 100 -27.29 -4.20 -3.25
CA ASP A 100 -28.57 -4.46 -3.91
C ASP A 100 -29.23 -5.80 -3.49
N GLY A 101 -28.48 -6.68 -2.80
CA GLY A 101 -29.02 -7.83 -2.11
C GLY A 101 -29.77 -8.83 -3.02
N THR A 102 -29.49 -8.84 -4.32
CA THR A 102 -30.24 -9.65 -5.30
C THR A 102 -29.94 -11.16 -5.25
N GLY A 103 -29.39 -11.66 -4.13
CA GLY A 103 -29.45 -13.08 -3.77
C GLY A 103 -28.32 -13.55 -2.85
N ALA A 104 -28.47 -14.76 -2.31
CA ALA A 104 -27.43 -15.50 -1.59
C ALA A 104 -26.16 -15.78 -2.42
N SER A 105 -26.20 -15.48 -3.72
CA SER A 105 -25.10 -15.53 -4.69
C SER A 105 -24.51 -14.15 -5.04
N GLY A 106 -24.97 -13.06 -4.41
CA GLY A 106 -24.53 -11.68 -4.64
C GLY A 106 -23.16 -11.32 -4.06
N LEU A 107 -22.19 -12.23 -4.17
CA LEU A 107 -20.79 -11.91 -3.91
C LEU A 107 -20.31 -10.93 -4.98
N CYS A 108 -19.55 -9.92 -4.58
CA CYS A 108 -18.93 -8.98 -5.53
C CYS A 108 -17.67 -9.53 -6.19
N TYR A 109 -17.45 -10.83 -6.06
CA TYR A 109 -16.32 -11.53 -6.63
C TYR A 109 -16.73 -12.93 -7.08
N SER A 110 -16.00 -13.41 -8.09
CA SER A 110 -16.14 -14.79 -8.54
C SER A 110 -15.37 -15.71 -7.60
N THR A 111 -16.05 -16.74 -7.09
CA THR A 111 -15.39 -17.90 -6.46
C THR A 111 -14.91 -18.91 -7.49
N ALA A 112 -15.18 -18.67 -8.79
CA ALA A 112 -14.61 -19.50 -9.84
C ALA A 112 -13.09 -19.48 -9.70
N LEU A 113 -12.52 -20.68 -9.77
CA LEU A 113 -11.08 -20.82 -9.88
C LEU A 113 -10.67 -20.05 -11.14
N VAL A 114 -9.63 -19.23 -11.00
CA VAL A 114 -8.97 -18.56 -12.11
C VAL A 114 -7.77 -19.43 -12.47
N GLU A 115 -7.57 -19.65 -13.77
CA GLU A 115 -6.33 -20.23 -14.29
C GLU A 115 -5.18 -19.39 -13.74
N ASP A 116 -4.32 -19.99 -12.92
CA ASP A 116 -3.36 -19.22 -12.14
C ASP A 116 -2.18 -18.68 -12.98
N SER A 117 -2.35 -18.75 -14.30
CA SER A 117 -1.45 -18.35 -15.39
C SER A 117 -0.21 -19.24 -15.55
N ASP A 118 -0.11 -20.38 -14.83
CA ASP A 118 1.03 -21.31 -14.96
C ASP A 118 1.10 -22.00 -16.33
N GLY A 119 0.04 -21.85 -17.12
CA GLY A 119 -0.09 -22.41 -18.46
C GLY A 119 -0.38 -23.91 -18.47
N ASN A 120 -0.74 -24.50 -17.32
CA ASN A 120 -1.15 -25.90 -17.25
C ASN A 120 -2.63 -26.10 -17.66
N GLY A 121 -3.38 -25.01 -17.88
CA GLY A 121 -4.80 -25.05 -18.26
C GLY A 121 -5.76 -25.36 -17.12
N SER A 122 -5.28 -25.53 -15.88
CA SER A 122 -6.07 -25.78 -14.68
C SER A 122 -6.25 -24.52 -13.87
N ALA A 123 -7.49 -24.34 -13.43
CA ALA A 123 -7.86 -23.26 -12.54
C ALA A 123 -7.58 -23.70 -11.10
N ASP A 124 -6.61 -23.07 -10.46
CA ASP A 124 -6.02 -23.60 -9.22
C ASP A 124 -6.40 -22.79 -7.98
N ARG A 125 -6.82 -21.52 -8.14
CA ARG A 125 -7.21 -20.64 -7.02
C ARG A 125 -8.30 -19.64 -7.40
N PRO A 126 -9.19 -19.26 -6.48
CA PRO A 126 -10.18 -18.23 -6.75
C PRO A 126 -9.53 -16.84 -6.76
N ALA A 127 -10.15 -15.90 -7.48
CA ALA A 127 -9.69 -14.52 -7.55
C ALA A 127 -9.76 -13.85 -6.17
N TRP A 128 -8.77 -13.03 -5.82
CA TRP A 128 -8.93 -12.12 -4.69
C TRP A 128 -10.14 -11.22 -4.93
N PRO A 129 -11.07 -11.10 -3.97
CA PRO A 129 -10.97 -11.31 -2.53
C PRO A 129 -11.56 -12.63 -1.97
N ALA A 130 -11.77 -13.67 -2.77
CA ALA A 130 -12.43 -14.90 -2.33
C ALA A 130 -11.72 -15.63 -1.17
N GLN A 131 -12.44 -16.44 -0.40
CA GLN A 131 -11.80 -17.39 0.51
C GLN A 131 -10.86 -18.32 -0.27
N GLY A 132 -9.68 -18.64 0.28
CA GLY A 132 -8.66 -19.43 -0.41
C GLY A 132 -7.83 -18.63 -1.42
N SER A 133 -8.20 -17.38 -1.72
CA SER A 133 -7.45 -16.53 -2.63
C SER A 133 -6.23 -15.90 -1.97
N VAL A 134 -5.32 -15.42 -2.81
CA VAL A 134 -4.10 -14.71 -2.41
C VAL A 134 -4.02 -13.41 -3.16
N VAL A 135 -3.67 -12.32 -2.46
CA VAL A 135 -3.19 -11.09 -3.08
C VAL A 135 -1.73 -10.84 -2.71
N ARG A 136 -0.96 -10.34 -3.68
CA ARG A 136 0.44 -9.95 -3.52
C ARG A 136 0.56 -8.47 -3.82
N CYS A 137 1.11 -7.72 -2.87
CA CYS A 137 1.27 -6.28 -2.95
C CYS A 137 2.76 -5.93 -2.82
N PRO A 138 3.49 -5.84 -3.95
CA PRO A 138 4.85 -5.30 -3.93
C PRO A 138 4.80 -3.81 -3.59
N MET A 139 5.56 -3.39 -2.57
CA MET A 139 5.50 -2.03 -2.02
C MET A 139 6.65 -1.16 -2.53
N HIS A 140 6.96 -1.28 -3.83
CA HIS A 140 7.92 -0.38 -4.45
C HIS A 140 7.30 1.01 -4.62
N VAL A 141 8.14 2.04 -4.51
CA VAL A 141 7.74 3.42 -4.77
C VAL A 141 7.67 3.60 -6.28
N LEU A 142 6.51 3.99 -6.78
CA LEU A 142 6.34 4.34 -8.20
C LEU A 142 7.02 5.69 -8.47
N GLU A 143 7.49 5.89 -9.70
CA GLU A 143 8.01 7.19 -10.14
C GLU A 143 6.97 8.29 -9.87
N ARG A 144 5.71 8.01 -10.23
CA ARG A 144 4.52 8.80 -9.91
C ARG A 144 3.29 7.88 -9.79
N PRO A 145 2.68 7.70 -8.61
CA PRO A 145 1.48 6.88 -8.51
C PRO A 145 0.29 7.47 -9.30
N PRO A 146 -0.69 6.63 -9.67
CA PRO A 146 -2.00 7.10 -10.13
C PRO A 146 -2.55 8.21 -9.23
N TYR A 147 -3.06 9.28 -9.83
CA TYR A 147 -3.62 10.42 -9.08
C TYR A 147 -2.67 11.07 -8.07
N ALA A 148 -1.36 10.97 -8.30
CA ALA A 148 -0.35 11.56 -7.43
C ALA A 148 -0.62 13.05 -7.21
N ILE A 149 -0.69 13.45 -5.94
CA ILE A 149 -0.80 14.85 -5.54
C ILE A 149 0.57 15.43 -5.20
N SER A 150 0.77 16.72 -5.47
CA SER A 150 1.97 17.43 -5.06
C SER A 150 1.90 17.75 -3.56
N PRO A 151 2.96 17.50 -2.78
CA PRO A 151 3.04 17.95 -1.40
C PRO A 151 3.22 19.47 -1.27
N THR A 152 3.59 20.16 -2.36
CA THR A 152 3.76 21.61 -2.33
C THR A 152 2.40 22.31 -2.35
N THR A 153 1.95 22.77 -1.19
CA THR A 153 0.85 23.74 -1.11
C THR A 153 1.32 25.05 -1.76
N ARG A 154 0.59 25.55 -2.75
CA ARG A 154 0.83 26.89 -3.29
C ARG A 154 -0.29 27.79 -2.78
N TYR A 155 0.08 28.93 -2.22
CA TYR A 155 -0.88 29.96 -1.86
C TYR A 155 -1.81 30.23 -3.04
N ASN A 156 -3.13 30.30 -2.79
CA ASN A 156 -4.10 30.82 -3.74
C ASN A 156 -3.92 32.36 -3.75
N PRO A 157 -3.21 32.95 -4.74
CA PRO A 157 -3.00 34.40 -4.71
C PRO A 157 -4.34 35.10 -4.86
N ILE A 158 -4.60 36.06 -3.99
CA ILE A 158 -5.75 36.97 -4.14
C ILE A 158 -5.46 37.84 -5.35
N SER A 159 -6.45 38.00 -6.23
CA SER A 159 -6.29 38.89 -7.39
C SER A 159 -6.01 40.31 -6.90
N THR A 160 -4.86 40.86 -7.32
CA THR A 160 -4.47 42.25 -7.03
C THR A 160 -4.89 43.22 -8.13
N ASP A 161 -5.48 42.72 -9.21
CA ASP A 161 -6.01 43.54 -10.30
C ASP A 161 -7.39 44.06 -9.93
N SER A 162 -7.51 45.37 -9.71
CA SER A 162 -8.76 46.04 -9.31
C SER A 162 -9.85 46.03 -10.36
N THR A 163 -9.54 45.66 -11.59
CA THR A 163 -10.53 45.50 -12.68
C THR A 163 -11.11 44.10 -12.77
N SER A 164 -10.53 43.13 -12.05
CA SER A 164 -11.00 41.75 -11.99
C SER A 164 -12.27 41.65 -11.13
N ALA A 165 -13.25 40.86 -11.57
CA ALA A 165 -14.43 40.52 -10.77
C ALA A 165 -14.08 39.84 -9.43
N ASP A 166 -12.87 39.29 -9.35
CA ASP A 166 -12.36 38.57 -8.19
C ASP A 166 -11.37 39.40 -7.35
N PHE A 167 -11.25 40.70 -7.59
CA PHE A 167 -10.35 41.58 -6.85
C PHE A 167 -10.63 41.50 -5.35
N GLY A 168 -9.60 41.18 -4.56
CA GLY A 168 -9.72 41.10 -3.10
C GLY A 168 -10.51 39.90 -2.57
N LEU A 169 -11.01 38.99 -3.43
CA LEU A 169 -11.80 37.83 -3.00
C LEU A 169 -10.90 36.60 -2.76
N PRO A 170 -10.96 35.95 -1.59
CA PRO A 170 -10.11 34.81 -1.23
C PRO A 170 -10.68 33.49 -1.75
N TYR A 171 -10.88 33.37 -3.06
CA TYR A 171 -11.35 32.12 -3.64
C TYR A 171 -10.27 31.04 -3.57
N LEU A 172 -10.67 29.82 -3.18
CA LEU A 172 -9.89 28.60 -3.41
C LEU A 172 -9.93 28.24 -4.90
N ARG A 173 -9.34 29.10 -5.75
CA ARG A 173 -9.35 28.91 -7.22
C ARG A 173 -8.70 27.60 -7.64
N TYR A 174 -7.67 27.20 -6.90
CA TYR A 174 -7.01 25.93 -7.10
C TYR A 174 -7.30 25.06 -5.88
N PRO A 175 -8.01 23.94 -6.04
CA PRO A 175 -8.22 23.01 -4.94
C PRO A 175 -6.87 22.46 -4.50
N ASP A 176 -6.59 22.59 -3.20
CA ASP A 176 -5.49 21.88 -2.56
C ASP A 176 -6.03 20.55 -2.02
N PRO A 177 -5.28 19.43 -2.16
CA PRO A 177 -3.97 19.34 -2.80
C PRO A 177 -4.04 19.34 -4.35
N ARG A 178 -3.01 19.90 -5.01
CA ARG A 178 -2.92 19.89 -6.48
C ARG A 178 -2.34 18.59 -7.03
N PRO A 179 -2.67 18.20 -8.27
CA PRO A 179 -1.96 17.15 -9.01
C PRO A 179 -0.43 17.37 -9.05
N ALA A 180 0.34 16.28 -8.95
CA ALA A 180 1.81 16.29 -9.04
C ALA A 180 2.33 16.67 -10.44
N VAL A 181 1.49 16.56 -11.46
CA VAL A 181 1.74 17.04 -12.82
C VAL A 181 0.58 17.90 -13.26
N ASP A 182 0.87 18.98 -13.99
CA ASP A 182 -0.15 19.84 -14.56
C ASP A 182 -1.11 19.02 -15.42
N ASN A 183 -2.32 18.82 -14.90
CA ASN A 183 -3.40 18.14 -15.59
C ASN A 183 -4.28 19.12 -16.39
N GLY A 184 -3.86 20.39 -16.50
CA GLY A 184 -4.61 21.46 -17.15
C GLY A 184 -5.58 22.21 -16.24
N TRP A 185 -5.73 21.82 -14.96
CA TRP A 185 -6.61 22.52 -14.02
C TRP A 185 -6.12 23.94 -13.70
N SER A 186 -4.81 24.20 -13.75
CA SER A 186 -4.26 25.54 -13.44
C SER A 186 -4.43 26.58 -14.55
N ASN A 187 -4.82 26.17 -15.76
CA ASN A 187 -5.05 27.09 -16.87
C ASN A 187 -6.44 27.76 -16.84
N TRP A 188 -7.23 27.49 -15.80
CA TRP A 188 -8.54 28.12 -15.56
C TRP A 188 -8.36 29.49 -14.89
N THR A 189 -7.54 30.37 -15.48
CA THR A 189 -7.22 31.68 -14.89
C THR A 189 -8.38 32.68 -14.99
N ASN A 190 -9.37 32.43 -15.85
CA ASN A 190 -10.57 33.25 -15.98
C ASN A 190 -11.82 32.37 -15.80
N LEU A 191 -12.53 32.54 -14.68
CA LEU A 191 -13.86 31.93 -14.50
C LEU A 191 -14.86 32.48 -15.52
N SER A 192 -14.64 33.70 -16.03
CA SER A 192 -15.40 34.30 -17.14
C SER A 192 -15.15 33.60 -18.48
N ASP A 193 -13.99 32.95 -18.66
CA ASP A 193 -13.75 32.12 -19.82
C ASP A 193 -14.40 30.74 -19.65
N ALA A 194 -14.58 30.21 -18.43
CA ALA A 194 -15.25 28.92 -18.21
C ALA A 194 -16.70 28.84 -18.75
N VAL A 195 -17.35 29.99 -18.99
CA VAL A 195 -18.69 30.08 -19.62
C VAL A 195 -18.61 30.15 -21.16
N ASN A 196 -17.46 30.53 -21.73
CA ASN A 196 -17.27 30.76 -23.17
C ASN A 196 -16.05 30.06 -23.79
N VAL A 197 -15.36 29.17 -23.06
CA VAL A 197 -14.32 28.32 -23.67
C VAL A 197 -15.05 27.33 -24.56
N ASN A 198 -15.18 27.71 -25.83
CA ASN A 198 -15.37 26.78 -26.91
C ASN A 198 -14.22 25.75 -26.78
N PRO A 199 -14.50 24.46 -26.50
CA PRO A 199 -13.47 23.45 -26.17
C PRO A 199 -12.44 23.20 -27.29
N THR A 200 -12.55 23.92 -28.40
CA THR A 200 -11.79 23.83 -29.64
C THR A 200 -10.40 24.47 -29.60
N VAL A 201 -10.04 25.26 -28.59
CA VAL A 201 -8.71 25.92 -28.50
C VAL A 201 -7.92 25.49 -27.27
N ILE A 202 -7.98 24.20 -26.93
CA ILE A 202 -6.91 23.56 -26.16
C ILE A 202 -5.81 23.25 -27.19
N PRO A 203 -4.58 23.77 -27.05
CA PRO A 203 -3.48 23.41 -27.96
C PRO A 203 -3.43 21.89 -28.07
N ALA A 204 -3.26 21.35 -29.28
CA ALA A 204 -3.50 19.96 -29.68
C ALA A 204 -2.63 18.87 -29.01
N GLY A 205 -2.48 18.92 -27.69
CA GLY A 205 -2.39 17.78 -26.78
C GLY A 205 -3.61 17.84 -25.86
N SER A 206 -4.66 17.11 -26.25
CA SER A 206 -6.01 17.19 -25.67
C SER A 206 -6.01 17.07 -24.14
N SER A 207 -6.90 17.81 -23.46
CA SER A 207 -7.14 17.71 -22.02
C SER A 207 -7.42 16.27 -21.55
N THR A 208 -8.02 15.44 -22.41
CA THR A 208 -8.18 13.99 -22.20
C THR A 208 -6.85 13.28 -22.00
N THR A 209 -5.83 13.61 -22.79
CA THR A 209 -4.47 13.05 -22.66
C THR A 209 -3.82 13.45 -21.34
N ARG A 210 -4.09 14.66 -20.84
CA ARG A 210 -3.55 15.13 -19.54
C ARG A 210 -4.24 14.46 -18.35
N TRP A 211 -5.56 14.32 -18.39
CA TRP A 211 -6.31 13.58 -17.37
C TRP A 211 -5.95 12.08 -17.39
N GLU A 212 -5.83 11.47 -18.56
CA GLU A 212 -5.41 10.08 -18.73
C GLU A 212 -3.98 9.85 -18.20
N GLN A 213 -3.05 10.77 -18.46
CA GLN A 213 -1.70 10.72 -17.89
C GLN A 213 -1.68 10.90 -16.37
N TYR A 214 -2.53 11.78 -15.83
CA TYR A 214 -2.67 11.98 -14.39
C TYR A 214 -3.26 10.76 -13.68
N SER A 215 -4.35 10.22 -14.22
CA SER A 215 -5.04 9.04 -13.68
C SER A 215 -4.21 7.77 -13.81
N ARG A 216 -3.44 7.60 -14.89
CA ARG A 216 -2.51 6.46 -15.02
C ARG A 216 -1.23 6.62 -14.20
N GLY A 217 -0.76 7.84 -13.98
CA GLY A 217 0.53 8.09 -13.32
C GLY A 217 1.73 7.69 -14.20
N ASP A 218 2.86 7.39 -13.56
CA ASP A 218 4.03 6.71 -14.11
C ASP A 218 4.34 5.52 -13.20
N ILE A 219 3.84 4.35 -13.62
CA ILE A 219 3.86 3.11 -12.85
C ILE A 219 5.24 2.41 -12.86
N ARG A 220 6.28 3.04 -13.40
CA ARG A 220 7.62 2.46 -13.33
C ARG A 220 8.08 2.46 -11.88
N PRO A 221 8.53 1.31 -11.34
CA PRO A 221 9.06 1.26 -10.00
C PRO A 221 10.40 2.02 -9.94
N ARG A 222 10.60 2.81 -8.89
CA ARG A 222 11.89 3.45 -8.63
C ARG A 222 12.92 2.36 -8.33
N PRO A 223 14.06 2.30 -9.04
CA PRO A 223 15.07 1.26 -8.84
C PRO A 223 15.59 1.16 -7.40
N SER A 224 15.61 2.27 -6.66
CA SER A 224 16.01 2.29 -5.24
C SER A 224 15.01 1.64 -4.29
N SER A 225 13.78 1.38 -4.74
CA SER A 225 12.69 0.83 -3.92
C SER A 225 12.26 -0.58 -4.33
N THR A 226 12.72 -1.05 -5.50
CA THR A 226 12.44 -2.40 -5.96
C THR A 226 13.05 -3.42 -5.00
N ASN A 227 12.32 -4.51 -4.74
CA ASN A 227 12.77 -5.64 -3.92
C ASN A 227 13.12 -5.28 -2.46
N LEU A 228 12.64 -4.13 -1.97
CA LEU A 228 12.83 -3.75 -0.57
C LEU A 228 11.74 -4.30 0.35
N SER A 229 10.49 -4.25 -0.09
CA SER A 229 9.37 -4.63 0.77
C SER A 229 8.15 -5.07 -0.03
N TRP A 230 7.40 -6.00 0.55
CA TRP A 230 6.11 -6.44 0.04
C TRP A 230 5.29 -7.05 1.18
N PHE A 231 3.99 -7.18 0.95
CA PHE A 231 3.14 -8.05 1.75
C PHE A 231 2.28 -8.92 0.85
N ARG A 232 1.91 -10.07 1.39
CA ARG A 232 1.01 -11.04 0.80
C ARG A 232 -0.10 -11.32 1.80
N ILE A 233 -1.33 -11.41 1.32
CA ILE A 233 -2.48 -11.76 2.14
C ILE A 233 -3.10 -13.01 1.54
N PHE A 234 -3.25 -14.03 2.35
CA PHE A 234 -4.05 -15.21 2.07
C PHE A 234 -5.32 -15.13 2.90
N ARG A 235 -6.49 -15.24 2.27
CA ARG A 235 -7.77 -15.29 2.99
C ARG A 235 -8.08 -16.74 3.35
N GLU A 236 -8.23 -17.01 4.65
CA GLU A 236 -8.45 -18.37 5.11
C GLU A 236 -9.80 -18.92 4.64
N GLU A 237 -9.86 -20.24 4.44
CA GLU A 237 -11.07 -20.94 4.07
C GLU A 237 -11.87 -21.38 5.30
N GLY A 238 -13.18 -21.55 5.09
CA GLY A 238 -14.12 -22.02 6.11
C GLY A 238 -15.03 -20.92 6.63
N ALA A 239 -16.23 -21.31 7.08
CA ALA A 239 -17.24 -20.39 7.57
C ALA A 239 -16.74 -19.60 8.79
N ASP A 240 -16.01 -20.25 9.70
CA ASP A 240 -15.51 -19.64 10.94
C ASP A 240 -14.30 -18.70 10.71
N ASN A 241 -13.64 -18.78 9.54
CA ASN A 241 -12.44 -18.00 9.21
C ASN A 241 -12.70 -16.94 8.13
N ALA A 242 -13.97 -16.58 7.89
CA ALA A 242 -14.33 -15.74 6.76
C ALA A 242 -13.74 -14.33 6.78
N ALA A 243 -13.37 -13.84 7.97
CA ALA A 243 -12.68 -12.58 8.18
C ALA A 243 -11.27 -12.78 8.78
N SER A 244 -10.70 -13.98 8.63
CA SER A 244 -9.34 -14.31 9.07
C SER A 244 -8.40 -14.38 7.88
N PHE A 245 -7.19 -13.86 8.08
CA PHE A 245 -6.18 -13.75 7.04
C PHE A 245 -4.82 -14.17 7.56
N VAL A 246 -4.05 -14.81 6.70
CA VAL A 246 -2.60 -14.95 6.91
C VAL A 246 -1.88 -13.90 6.10
N VAL A 247 -1.22 -13.00 6.79
CA VAL A 247 -0.35 -11.98 6.23
C VAL A 247 1.09 -12.45 6.28
N THR A 248 1.75 -12.49 5.12
CA THR A 248 3.21 -12.64 5.04
C THR A 248 3.80 -11.31 4.65
N CYS A 249 4.70 -10.79 5.47
CA CYS A 249 5.46 -9.58 5.20
C CYS A 249 6.89 -9.96 4.87
N GLY A 250 7.44 -9.42 3.79
CA GLY A 250 8.79 -9.75 3.35
C GLY A 250 9.58 -8.53 2.94
N ALA A 251 10.90 -8.65 3.07
CA ALA A 251 11.88 -7.70 2.59
C ALA A 251 12.90 -8.41 1.70
N GLY A 252 12.60 -8.46 0.39
CA GLY A 252 13.43 -9.15 -0.59
C GLY A 252 12.82 -9.20 -1.99
N ALA A 253 13.48 -9.97 -2.86
CA ALA A 253 13.20 -9.99 -4.31
C ALA A 253 12.09 -10.97 -4.72
N THR A 254 11.59 -11.80 -3.82
CA THR A 254 10.53 -12.76 -4.18
C THR A 254 9.18 -12.10 -4.43
N GLN A 255 8.96 -10.88 -3.93
CA GLN A 255 7.69 -10.15 -4.06
C GLN A 255 6.45 -10.95 -3.60
N GLY A 256 6.66 -11.89 -2.68
CA GLY A 256 5.58 -12.67 -2.06
C GLY A 256 5.24 -13.98 -2.75
N PHE A 257 5.98 -14.41 -3.77
CA PHE A 257 5.88 -15.78 -4.29
C PHE A 257 6.32 -16.80 -3.22
N ARG A 258 5.51 -17.85 -3.00
CA ARG A 258 5.78 -18.89 -1.99
C ARG A 258 6.85 -19.86 -2.45
N ASP A 259 6.71 -20.27 -3.70
CA ASP A 259 7.43 -21.37 -4.34
C ASP A 259 7.56 -21.08 -5.84
N TRP A 260 8.42 -21.87 -6.51
CA TRP A 260 8.66 -21.70 -7.94
C TRP A 260 7.42 -21.99 -8.79
N ASN A 261 6.58 -22.93 -8.37
CA ASN A 261 5.33 -23.22 -9.08
C ASN A 261 4.43 -21.99 -9.11
N GLU A 262 4.35 -21.21 -8.02
CA GLU A 262 3.61 -19.95 -7.98
C GLU A 262 4.22 -18.88 -8.91
N VAL A 263 5.54 -18.91 -9.13
CA VAL A 263 6.23 -18.02 -10.10
C VAL A 263 5.89 -18.41 -11.54
N VAL A 264 5.90 -19.71 -11.83
CA VAL A 264 5.50 -20.25 -13.14
C VAL A 264 4.03 -19.93 -13.39
N GLY A 265 3.17 -20.20 -12.40
CA GLY A 265 1.85 -19.62 -12.12
C GLY A 265 1.71 -18.23 -12.65
N ALA A 266 2.33 -17.25 -12.01
CA ALA A 266 2.08 -15.88 -12.42
C ALA A 266 2.71 -15.46 -13.77
N GLY A 267 3.30 -16.38 -14.56
CA GLY A 267 4.06 -16.03 -15.76
C GLY A 267 5.28 -15.15 -15.44
N ALA A 268 5.80 -15.24 -14.21
CA ALA A 268 6.79 -14.33 -13.66
C ALA A 268 8.23 -14.87 -13.74
N GLN A 269 8.46 -15.95 -14.49
CA GLN A 269 9.75 -16.64 -14.59
C GLN A 269 10.87 -15.69 -15.05
N ALA A 270 10.59 -14.80 -16.00
CA ALA A 270 11.56 -13.84 -16.53
C ALA A 270 12.19 -12.94 -15.45
N ARG A 271 11.51 -12.69 -14.34
CA ARG A 271 12.04 -11.92 -13.20
C ARG A 271 13.22 -12.62 -12.53
N PHE A 272 13.23 -13.93 -12.54
CA PHE A 272 14.26 -14.77 -11.94
C PHE A 272 15.11 -15.43 -13.02
N TYR A 273 15.28 -14.77 -14.17
CA TYR A 273 16.03 -15.28 -15.32
C TYR A 273 15.55 -16.65 -15.84
N SER A 274 14.30 -17.01 -15.54
CA SER A 274 13.72 -18.34 -15.77
C SER A 274 14.49 -19.48 -15.10
N ASP A 275 15.19 -19.19 -13.99
CA ASP A 275 15.97 -20.13 -13.19
C ASP A 275 15.37 -20.29 -11.79
N GLN A 276 14.95 -21.50 -11.46
CA GLN A 276 14.43 -21.86 -10.15
C GLN A 276 15.46 -21.64 -9.04
N THR A 277 16.74 -21.89 -9.31
CA THR A 277 17.83 -21.74 -8.34
C THR A 277 17.94 -20.28 -7.91
N ALA A 278 17.88 -19.35 -8.87
CA ALA A 278 17.91 -17.92 -8.59
C ALA A 278 16.72 -17.46 -7.72
N PHE A 279 15.55 -18.07 -7.89
CA PHE A 279 14.40 -17.82 -7.02
C PHE A 279 14.60 -18.38 -5.61
N GLU A 280 15.11 -19.61 -5.48
CA GLU A 280 15.39 -20.23 -4.19
C GLU A 280 16.47 -19.48 -3.40
N ASP A 281 17.51 -18.99 -4.09
CA ASP A 281 18.53 -18.11 -3.53
C ASP A 281 17.90 -16.81 -3.02
N ALA A 282 17.04 -16.16 -3.83
CA ALA A 282 16.31 -14.97 -3.41
C ALA A 282 15.38 -15.24 -2.21
N LEU A 283 14.72 -16.40 -2.17
CA LEU A 283 13.81 -16.81 -1.10
C LEU A 283 14.54 -17.11 0.21
N SER A 284 15.77 -17.63 0.12
CA SER A 284 16.62 -17.93 1.29
C SER A 284 17.28 -16.67 1.87
N ALA A 285 17.61 -15.69 1.03
CA ALA A 285 18.21 -14.42 1.43
C ALA A 285 17.19 -13.43 2.04
N GLU A 286 15.91 -13.74 1.94
CA GLU A 286 14.81 -12.85 2.29
C GLU A 286 14.30 -13.04 3.73
N THR A 287 14.17 -11.93 4.45
CA THR A 287 13.52 -11.88 5.77
C THR A 287 12.00 -11.93 5.59
N ARG A 288 11.35 -12.93 6.19
CA ARG A 288 9.89 -13.11 6.17
C ARG A 288 9.33 -13.19 7.57
N LEU A 289 8.21 -12.50 7.78
CA LEU A 289 7.42 -12.54 9.00
C LEU A 289 6.00 -12.95 8.66
N TRP A 290 5.45 -13.87 9.45
CA TRP A 290 4.10 -14.39 9.25
C TRP A 290 3.21 -13.94 10.40
N TYR A 291 2.01 -13.50 10.05
CA TYR A 291 1.00 -13.06 10.97
C TYR A 291 -0.34 -13.66 10.58
N ARG A 292 -1.13 -14.04 11.57
CA ARG A 292 -2.56 -14.27 11.41
C ARG A 292 -3.29 -13.06 11.96
N ILE A 293 -4.29 -12.56 11.25
CA ILE A 293 -5.11 -11.42 11.67
C ILE A 293 -6.58 -11.77 11.52
N GLU A 294 -7.43 -11.21 12.37
CA GLU A 294 -8.88 -11.27 12.23
C GLU A 294 -9.44 -9.87 12.11
N TRP A 295 -10.21 -9.65 11.06
CA TRP A 295 -11.06 -8.47 10.91
C TRP A 295 -12.42 -8.72 11.56
N SER A 296 -12.99 -7.71 12.20
CA SER A 296 -14.33 -7.79 12.79
C SER A 296 -15.14 -6.56 12.45
N ALA A 297 -16.36 -6.80 11.96
CA ALA A 297 -17.37 -5.76 11.76
C ALA A 297 -18.01 -5.26 13.07
N ALA A 298 -17.79 -5.95 14.19
CA ALA A 298 -18.45 -5.65 15.46
C ALA A 298 -17.66 -4.65 16.31
N VAL A 299 -16.35 -4.55 16.11
CA VAL A 299 -15.48 -3.65 16.86
C VAL A 299 -15.33 -2.37 16.04
N MET A 300 -15.59 -1.21 16.65
CA MET A 300 -15.23 0.10 16.11
C MET A 300 -14.30 0.75 17.13
N SER A 301 -13.09 1.10 16.71
CA SER A 301 -12.34 2.14 17.42
C SER A 301 -12.61 3.45 16.71
N SER A 302 -13.48 4.27 17.28
CA SER A 302 -13.57 5.68 16.90
C SER A 302 -12.62 6.43 17.81
N ASP A 303 -11.39 6.67 17.34
CA ASP A 303 -10.50 7.60 18.03
C ASP A 303 -11.00 9.01 17.76
N PHE A 304 -11.76 9.55 18.72
CA PHE A 304 -12.19 10.94 18.70
C PHE A 304 -11.04 11.82 19.17
N HIS A 305 -10.34 12.46 18.24
CA HIS A 305 -9.50 13.59 18.59
C HIS A 305 -10.37 14.84 18.71
N LEU A 306 -10.91 15.05 19.91
CA LEU A 306 -11.43 16.35 20.32
C LEU A 306 -10.24 17.26 20.59
N THR A 307 -9.76 17.94 19.56
CA THR A 307 -8.81 19.03 19.73
C THR A 307 -9.57 20.23 20.24
N ASP A 308 -9.77 20.32 21.55
CA ASP A 308 -10.33 21.52 22.17
C ASP A 308 -9.24 22.59 22.15
N HIS A 309 -9.34 23.54 21.22
CA HIS A 309 -8.44 24.68 21.19
C HIS A 309 -8.84 25.62 22.34
N GLU A 310 -8.09 25.60 23.44
CA GLU A 310 -8.25 26.45 24.64
C GLU A 310 -8.12 27.96 24.38
N LEU A 311 -8.00 28.41 23.13
CA LEU A 311 -7.73 29.79 22.76
C LEU A 311 -8.99 30.66 22.65
N VAL A 312 -10.00 30.52 23.53
CA VAL A 312 -11.20 31.35 23.41
C VAL A 312 -11.89 31.65 24.75
N TRP A 313 -11.39 32.66 25.46
CA TRP A 313 -12.18 33.39 26.47
C TRP A 313 -13.00 34.55 25.88
N ALA A 314 -12.92 34.81 24.57
CA ALA A 314 -13.49 36.02 23.96
C ALA A 314 -14.43 35.81 22.75
N ASN A 315 -14.66 34.58 22.28
CA ASN A 315 -15.53 34.31 21.13
C ASN A 315 -16.53 33.17 21.45
N PRO A 316 -17.86 33.41 21.44
CA PRO A 316 -18.85 32.38 21.77
C PRO A 316 -19.00 31.28 20.71
N VAL A 317 -18.26 31.33 19.60
CA VAL A 317 -18.27 30.29 18.56
C VAL A 317 -17.21 29.25 18.89
N ARG A 318 -17.62 28.13 19.49
CA ARG A 318 -16.77 26.96 19.69
C ARG A 318 -16.52 26.29 18.34
N GLU A 319 -15.34 26.49 17.78
CA GLU A 319 -14.88 25.70 16.62
C GLU A 319 -14.47 24.32 17.12
N THR A 320 -15.44 23.40 17.13
CA THR A 320 -15.17 21.98 17.32
C THR A 320 -14.87 21.37 15.96
N ASN A 321 -13.59 21.16 15.66
CA ASN A 321 -13.22 20.39 14.48
C ASN A 321 -13.33 18.91 14.82
N ALA A 322 -14.45 18.29 14.45
CA ALA A 322 -14.57 16.84 14.47
C ALA A 322 -13.75 16.28 13.29
N GLN A 323 -12.57 15.72 13.57
CA GLN A 323 -11.82 14.98 12.57
C GLN A 323 -12.40 13.56 12.52
N TRP A 324 -13.23 13.32 11.50
CA TRP A 324 -13.66 11.97 11.16
C TRP A 324 -12.45 11.16 10.68
N PRO A 325 -12.42 9.82 10.84
CA PRO A 325 -11.45 9.01 10.12
C PRO A 325 -11.48 9.41 8.64
N LEU A 326 -10.30 9.53 8.03
CA LEU A 326 -10.16 9.81 6.59
C LEU A 326 -11.10 8.85 5.85
N ASN A 327 -12.12 9.39 5.18
CA ASN A 327 -13.15 8.69 4.39
C ASN A 327 -14.45 8.29 5.09
N ALA A 328 -14.96 9.01 6.11
CA ALA A 328 -16.41 8.95 6.38
C ALA A 328 -17.17 9.63 5.22
N THR A 329 -17.70 8.86 4.28
CA THR A 329 -18.54 9.35 3.18
C THR A 329 -19.94 9.68 3.73
N ASP A 330 -20.31 10.95 3.70
CA ASP A 330 -21.71 11.36 3.85
C ASP A 330 -22.36 11.29 2.47
N ALA A 331 -23.09 10.21 2.19
CA ALA A 331 -23.91 10.13 1.00
C ALA A 331 -25.16 11.00 1.21
N TYR A 332 -25.05 12.29 0.90
CA TYR A 332 -26.19 13.20 0.83
C TYR A 332 -27.09 12.80 -0.35
N ILE A 333 -28.04 11.90 -0.10
CA ILE A 333 -29.10 11.60 -1.07
C ILE A 333 -30.08 12.78 -1.03
N LYS A 334 -30.01 13.66 -2.03
CA LYS A 334 -31.11 14.59 -2.31
C LYS A 334 -32.35 13.75 -2.62
N ALA A 335 -33.30 13.69 -1.68
CA ALA A 335 -34.67 13.33 -2.01
C ALA A 335 -35.14 14.32 -3.09
N THR A 336 -35.30 13.82 -4.31
CA THR A 336 -35.82 14.60 -5.44
C THR A 336 -37.33 14.82 -5.35
N ASP A 337 -37.99 14.32 -4.31
CA ASP A 337 -39.38 14.60 -4.03
C ASP A 337 -39.51 15.54 -2.84
N ASN A 338 -40.31 16.59 -3.05
CA ASN A 338 -40.59 17.68 -2.11
C ASN A 338 -41.49 17.22 -0.94
N SER A 339 -41.37 15.96 -0.50
CA SER A 339 -42.12 15.42 0.62
C SER A 339 -41.33 15.69 1.90
N SER A 340 -41.97 16.47 2.77
CA SER A 340 -41.49 17.05 4.02
C SER A 340 -41.25 16.01 5.12
N ARG A 341 -40.47 14.98 4.84
CA ARG A 341 -39.86 14.12 5.86
C ARG A 341 -38.38 14.42 5.90
N HIS A 342 -38.02 15.16 6.94
CA HIS A 342 -36.71 15.14 7.57
C HIS A 342 -36.35 13.71 7.97
N ASP A 343 -36.04 12.84 7.02
CA ASP A 343 -35.09 11.73 7.23
C ASP A 343 -33.68 12.33 7.22
N MET A 344 -33.48 13.34 8.06
CA MET A 344 -32.17 13.69 8.57
C MET A 344 -31.80 12.53 9.49
N ARG A 345 -31.32 11.42 8.91
CA ARG A 345 -30.49 10.49 9.65
C ARG A 345 -29.28 11.31 10.09
N SER A 346 -29.27 11.76 11.33
CA SER A 346 -28.12 12.49 11.84
C SER A 346 -26.90 11.58 11.72
N THR A 347 -25.83 12.15 11.16
CA THR A 347 -24.56 11.52 10.86
C THR A 347 -23.79 11.06 12.11
N LEU A 348 -24.38 11.17 13.31
CA LEU A 348 -23.93 10.47 14.52
C LEU A 348 -24.12 8.94 14.44
N HIS A 349 -24.87 8.44 13.45
CA HIS A 349 -24.82 7.02 13.08
C HIS A 349 -23.62 6.74 12.17
N ALA A 350 -22.41 6.80 12.72
CA ALA A 350 -21.28 6.06 12.18
C ALA A 350 -21.66 4.58 12.24
N LYS A 351 -22.32 4.07 11.19
CA LYS A 351 -22.38 2.63 10.98
C LYS A 351 -20.94 2.18 10.95
N ASN A 352 -20.61 1.14 11.70
CA ASN A 352 -19.30 0.51 11.65
C ASN A 352 -19.13 -0.15 10.28
N LEU A 353 -18.90 0.67 9.25
CA LEU A 353 -18.82 0.21 7.86
C LEU A 353 -17.43 -0.34 7.53
N ALA A 354 -16.43 -0.08 8.38
CA ALA A 354 -15.04 -0.42 8.09
C ALA A 354 -14.53 -1.66 8.84
N GLY A 355 -15.22 -2.06 9.92
CA GLY A 355 -14.68 -3.00 10.90
C GLY A 355 -13.29 -2.59 11.39
N THR A 356 -12.66 -3.42 12.20
CA THR A 356 -11.24 -3.24 12.56
C THR A 356 -10.55 -4.58 12.72
N ILE A 357 -9.22 -4.56 12.69
CA ILE A 357 -8.42 -5.72 13.04
C ILE A 357 -8.57 -5.97 14.54
N ARG A 358 -9.27 -7.04 14.89
CA ARG A 358 -9.57 -7.44 16.27
C ARG A 358 -8.33 -7.93 16.99
N TRP A 359 -7.51 -8.72 16.31
CA TRP A 359 -6.25 -9.22 16.85
C TRP A 359 -5.24 -9.50 15.74
N VAL A 360 -3.98 -9.53 16.16
CA VAL A 360 -2.82 -9.86 15.35
C VAL A 360 -1.99 -10.87 16.12
N GLN A 361 -1.75 -12.04 15.52
CA GLN A 361 -0.95 -13.11 16.10
C GLN A 361 0.27 -13.35 15.22
N ARG A 362 1.48 -13.21 15.78
CA ARG A 362 2.71 -13.61 15.09
C ARG A 362 2.77 -15.13 15.00
N LEU A 363 3.03 -15.66 13.81
CA LEU A 363 3.25 -17.09 13.57
C LEU A 363 4.75 -17.39 13.56
N PRO A 364 5.17 -18.56 14.06
CA PRO A 364 6.59 -18.94 14.09
C PRO A 364 7.17 -19.27 12.70
N GLY A 365 6.31 -19.53 11.71
CA GLY A 365 6.70 -19.92 10.36
C GLY A 365 5.53 -19.84 9.39
N PRO A 366 5.73 -20.28 8.14
CA PRO A 366 4.65 -20.34 7.17
C PRO A 366 3.53 -21.26 7.69
N PRO A 367 2.24 -20.85 7.58
CA PRO A 367 1.15 -21.74 7.94
C PRO A 367 1.24 -22.99 7.07
N THR A 368 1.13 -24.16 7.71
CA THR A 368 0.92 -25.39 6.95
C THR A 368 -0.46 -25.24 6.29
N PRO A 369 -0.57 -25.42 4.97
CA PRO A 369 -1.90 -25.44 4.35
C PRO A 369 -2.74 -26.49 5.10
N PRO A 370 -4.03 -26.20 5.38
CA PRO A 370 -4.88 -27.19 6.02
C PRO A 370 -4.78 -28.47 5.20
N SER A 371 -4.36 -29.57 5.84
CA SER A 371 -4.28 -30.83 5.12
C SER A 371 -5.68 -31.13 4.57
N PRO A 372 -5.83 -31.53 3.31
CA PRO A 372 -7.14 -31.78 2.70
C PRO A 372 -7.97 -32.86 3.42
N GLU A 373 -7.40 -33.56 4.40
CA GLU A 373 -8.04 -34.70 5.07
C GLU A 373 -8.73 -34.41 6.42
N VAL A 374 -8.68 -33.19 6.98
CA VAL A 374 -9.30 -32.93 8.30
C VAL A 374 -10.60 -32.14 8.16
N GLY A 375 -11.62 -32.83 7.66
CA GLY A 375 -13.00 -32.43 7.89
C GLY A 375 -13.36 -32.67 9.36
N LYS A 376 -13.41 -31.58 10.14
CA LYS A 376 -13.93 -31.39 11.51
C LYS A 376 -12.88 -30.80 12.44
N TRP A 377 -13.04 -29.50 12.74
CA TRP A 377 -12.64 -28.91 14.01
C TRP A 377 -13.87 -28.85 14.92
#